data_AF-A0A372QSG0-F1
#
_entry.id   AF-A0A372QSG0-F1
#
_cell.length_a   1.000
_cell.length_b   1.000
_cell.length_c   1.000
_cell.angle_alpha   90.00
_cell.angle_beta   90.00
_cell.angle_gamma   90.00
#
_symmetry.space_group_name_H-M   'P 1'
#
loop_
_entity.id
_entity.type
_entity.pdbx_description
1 polymer ?
#
loop_
_entity_poly.entity_id
_entity_poly.type
_entity_poly.pdbx_seq_one_letter_code
_entity_poly.pdbx_strand_id
1 'polypeptide(L)'
;WLKKLGLKSQSRKKGVYFDGHKREDVLEYQKIFFKKMKELECLMPTFVGEDMMQINPEISNGELLHILVIHDECLFYSNNDQPIV
;
A
#
# COMPACT_ATOMS: atom_id res chain seq x y z
N TRP A 1 -33.30 11.64 -13.71
CA TRP A 1 -33.29 10.43 -12.88
C TRP A 1 -32.42 10.61 -11.63
N LEU A 2 -31.13 10.93 -11.74
CA LEU A 2 -30.23 11.17 -10.59
C LEU A 2 -30.73 12.23 -9.58
N LYS A 3 -31.29 13.36 -10.04
CA LYS A 3 -31.94 14.35 -9.16
C LYS A 3 -33.13 13.80 -8.36
N LYS A 4 -33.87 12.83 -8.92
CA LYS A 4 -34.99 12.17 -8.23
C LYS A 4 -34.50 11.22 -7.12
N LEU A 5 -33.25 10.77 -7.20
CA LEU A 5 -32.58 9.96 -6.18
C LEU A 5 -31.88 10.81 -5.10
N GLY A 6 -32.06 12.13 -5.10
CA GLY A 6 -31.45 13.03 -4.11
C GLY A 6 -29.97 13.36 -4.37
N LEU A 7 -29.38 12.89 -5.46
CA LEU A 7 -27.99 13.19 -5.80
C LEU A 7 -27.87 14.63 -6.33
N LYS A 8 -27.00 15.42 -5.68
CA LYS A 8 -26.69 16.80 -6.07
C LYS A 8 -25.40 16.81 -6.90
N SER A 9 -25.44 17.45 -8.06
CA SER A 9 -24.22 17.70 -8.84
C SER A 9 -23.34 18.69 -8.09
N GLN A 10 -22.11 18.31 -7.77
CA GLN A 10 -21.09 19.19 -7.23
C GLN A 10 -20.01 19.39 -8.31
N SER A 11 -19.71 20.64 -8.64
CA SER A 11 -18.51 20.95 -9.43
C SER A 11 -17.30 21.00 -8.49
N ARG A 12 -16.53 19.92 -8.43
CA ARG A 12 -15.23 19.93 -7.76
C ARG A 12 -14.15 20.30 -8.77
N LYS A 13 -13.40 21.37 -8.50
CA LYS A 13 -12.13 21.61 -9.21
C LYS A 13 -11.14 20.59 -8.66
N LYS A 14 -10.73 19.61 -9.49
CA LYS A 14 -9.61 18.74 -9.13
C LYS A 14 -8.39 19.65 -8.92
N GLY A 15 -7.83 19.65 -7.71
CA GLY A 15 -6.51 20.23 -7.49
C GLY A 15 -5.48 19.53 -8.37
N VAL A 16 -4.36 20.19 -8.67
CA VAL A 16 -3.23 19.55 -9.33
C VAL A 16 -2.63 18.55 -8.35
N TYR A 17 -2.65 17.26 -8.71
CA TYR A 17 -1.95 16.23 -7.95
C TYR A 17 -0.45 16.37 -8.25
N PHE A 18 0.33 16.68 -7.23
CA PHE A 18 1.78 16.62 -7.31
C PHE A 18 2.20 15.23 -6.89
N ASP A 19 2.85 14.51 -7.79
CA ASP A 19 3.42 13.20 -7.48
C ASP A 19 4.49 13.35 -6.40
N GLY A 20 4.14 12.93 -5.19
CA GLY A 20 4.98 13.03 -4.01
C GLY A 20 6.10 11.99 -3.97
N HIS A 21 6.21 11.11 -4.97
CA HIS A 21 7.18 10.02 -4.97
C HIS A 21 8.64 10.47 -4.81
N LYS A 22 8.96 11.71 -5.23
CA LYS A 22 10.31 12.29 -5.14
C LYS A 22 10.55 13.19 -3.94
N ARG A 23 9.61 13.32 -3.01
CA ARG A 23 9.84 14.12 -1.79
C ARG A 23 10.88 13.42 -0.91
N GLU A 24 11.71 14.21 -0.25
CA GLU A 24 12.82 13.70 0.57
C GLU A 24 12.31 12.76 1.69
N ASP A 25 11.18 13.09 2.31
CA ASP A 25 10.55 12.26 3.36
C ASP A 25 10.12 10.89 2.84
N VAL A 26 9.58 10.83 1.62
CA VAL A 26 9.17 9.59 0.96
C VAL A 26 10.39 8.73 0.61
N LEU A 27 11.46 9.35 0.10
CA LEU A 27 12.70 8.64 -0.23
C LEU A 27 13.42 8.12 1.02
N GLU A 28 13.41 8.87 2.12
CA GLU A 28 13.95 8.42 3.40
C GLU A 28 13.17 7.23 3.95
N TYR A 29 11.84 7.31 3.97
CA TYR A 29 10.99 6.19 4.39
C TYR A 29 11.20 4.94 3.52
N GLN A 30 11.33 5.12 2.19
CA GLN A 30 11.58 4.03 1.26
C GLN A 30 12.87 3.26 1.61
N LYS A 31 13.96 3.96 1.98
CA LYS A 31 15.21 3.31 2.41
C LYS A 31 15.03 2.47 3.67
N ILE A 32 14.30 3.01 4.66
CA ILE A 32 13.99 2.31 5.91
C ILE A 32 13.14 1.06 5.62
N PHE A 33 12.14 1.21 4.77
CA PHE A 33 11.26 0.12 4.35
C PHE A 33 12.04 -1.01 3.68
N PHE A 34 12.89 -0.71 2.70
CA PHE A 34 13.68 -1.73 2.01
C PHE A 34 14.64 -2.47 2.94
N LYS A 35 15.27 -1.77 3.88
CA LYS A 35 16.12 -2.41 4.89
C LYS A 35 15.32 -3.45 5.69
N LYS A 36 14.15 -3.06 6.20
CA LYS A 36 13.27 -3.94 6.98
C LYS A 36 12.74 -5.11 6.17
N MET A 37 12.37 -4.88 4.90
CA MET A 37 11.91 -5.93 4.01
C MET A 37 12.99 -6.97 3.76
N LYS A 38 14.24 -6.55 3.52
CA LYS A 38 15.37 -7.47 3.34
C LYS A 38 15.65 -8.33 4.57
N GLU A 39 15.50 -7.76 5.76
CA GLU A 39 15.63 -8.49 7.03
C GLU A 39 14.50 -9.52 7.22
N LEU A 40 13.29 -9.23 6.74
CA LEU A 40 12.15 -10.15 6.83
C LEU A 40 12.16 -11.21 5.72
N GLU A 41 12.71 -10.90 4.55
CA GLU A 41 12.72 -11.76 3.36
C GLU A 41 13.38 -13.11 3.61
N CYS A 42 14.39 -13.19 4.47
CA CYS A 42 14.99 -14.48 4.83
C CYS A 42 14.06 -15.42 5.61
N LEU A 43 12.96 -14.91 6.16
CA LEU A 43 11.95 -15.67 6.91
C LEU A 43 10.65 -15.89 6.11
N MET A 44 10.59 -15.39 4.88
CA MET A 44 9.40 -15.48 4.03
C MET A 44 9.51 -16.63 3.03
N PRO A 45 8.39 -17.30 2.71
CA PRO A 45 8.38 -18.31 1.66
C PRO A 45 8.55 -17.67 0.27
N THR A 46 9.18 -18.41 -0.63
CA THR A 46 9.25 -18.08 -2.06
C THR A 46 8.33 -19.02 -2.85
N PHE A 47 7.86 -18.58 -4.00
CA PHE A 47 6.97 -19.36 -4.86
C PHE A 47 7.62 -19.53 -6.23
N VAL A 48 7.70 -20.76 -6.73
CA VAL A 48 8.42 -21.10 -7.97
C VAL A 48 7.52 -21.89 -8.92
N GLY A 49 7.70 -21.64 -10.22
CA GLY A 49 6.97 -22.33 -11.28
C GLY A 49 5.56 -21.78 -11.52
N GLU A 50 4.90 -22.28 -12.57
CA GLU A 50 3.52 -21.90 -12.91
C GLU A 50 2.51 -22.35 -11.85
N ASP A 51 2.79 -23.48 -11.18
CA ASP A 51 1.96 -24.03 -10.12
C ASP A 51 2.11 -23.29 -8.78
N MET A 52 2.96 -22.25 -8.71
CA MET A 52 3.23 -21.48 -7.49
C MET A 52 3.61 -22.39 -6.31
N MET A 53 4.57 -23.29 -6.53
CA MET A 53 5.03 -24.19 -5.47
C MET A 53 5.73 -23.39 -4.37
N GLN A 54 5.24 -23.49 -3.14
CA GLN A 54 5.78 -22.79 -1.98
C GLN A 54 7.06 -23.47 -1.47
N ILE A 55 8.13 -22.70 -1.34
CA ILE A 55 9.41 -23.10 -0.77
C ILE A 55 9.64 -22.27 0.49
N ASN A 56 9.63 -22.93 1.65
CA ASN A 56 9.89 -22.28 2.93
C ASN A 56 11.41 -22.12 3.15
N PRO A 57 11.85 -21.01 3.78
CA PRO A 57 13.24 -20.83 4.16
C PRO A 57 13.65 -21.76 5.30
N GLU A 58 14.96 -21.93 5.49
CA GLU A 58 15.51 -22.58 6.68
C GLU A 58 15.40 -21.63 7.88
N ILE A 59 14.50 -21.96 8.81
CA ILE A 59 14.22 -21.13 9.98
C ILE A 59 15.01 -21.67 11.18
N SER A 60 15.68 -20.78 11.90
CA SER A 60 16.44 -21.15 13.10
C SER A 60 15.50 -21.53 14.25
N ASN A 61 16.03 -22.30 15.22
CA ASN A 61 15.21 -22.76 16.34
C ASN A 61 14.69 -21.57 17.17
N GLY A 62 13.37 -21.34 17.12
CA GLY A 62 12.68 -20.28 17.87
C GLY A 62 12.07 -19.16 17.02
N GLU A 63 12.34 -19.12 15.72
CA GLU A 63 11.72 -18.20 14.78
C GLU A 63 10.50 -18.83 14.08
N LEU A 64 9.59 -18.01 13.55
CA LEU A 64 8.39 -18.45 12.85
C LEU A 64 8.43 -18.04 11.37
N LEU A 65 7.69 -18.77 10.54
CA LEU A 65 7.52 -18.41 9.13
C LEU A 65 6.75 -17.08 9.04
N HIS A 66 7.27 -16.15 8.25
CA HIS A 66 6.63 -14.85 8.03
C HIS A 66 5.85 -14.86 6.72
N ILE A 67 4.59 -14.44 6.76
CA ILE A 67 3.74 -14.32 5.58
C ILE A 67 3.59 -12.84 5.22
N LEU A 68 4.04 -12.47 4.02
CA LEU A 68 3.86 -11.12 3.49
C LEU A 68 2.43 -10.91 3.02
N VAL A 69 1.75 -9.92 3.60
CA VAL A 69 0.43 -9.46 3.14
C VAL A 69 0.58 -8.00 2.70
N ILE A 70 0.43 -7.76 1.40
CA ILE A 70 0.49 -6.41 0.81
C ILE A 70 -0.82 -6.11 0.05
N HIS A 71 -1.18 -4.84 0.04
CA HIS A 71 -2.30 -4.32 -0.73
C HIS A 71 -1.76 -3.48 -1.89
N ASP A 72 -2.16 -3.80 -3.12
CA ASP A 72 -1.76 -3.07 -4.33
C ASP A 72 -2.48 -1.72 -4.44
N GLU A 73 -3.75 -1.67 -4.03
CA GLU A 73 -4.55 -0.46 -4.00
C GLU A 73 -5.19 -0.24 -2.62
N CYS A 74 -4.96 0.93 -2.04
CA CYS A 74 -5.64 1.40 -0.85
C CYS A 74 -6.33 2.75 -1.15
N LEU A 75 -7.65 2.79 -1.02
CA LEU A 75 -8.44 4.02 -1.12
C LEU A 75 -8.52 4.69 0.25
N PHE A 76 -7.73 5.74 0.44
CA PHE A 76 -7.83 6.60 1.61
C PHE A 76 -8.79 7.76 1.31
N TYR A 77 -10.00 7.70 1.85
CA TYR A 77 -10.94 8.82 1.80
C TYR A 77 -10.53 9.88 2.82
N SER A 78 -9.89 10.96 2.38
CA SER A 78 -9.77 12.18 3.17
C SER A 78 -11.04 13.02 3.03
N ASN A 79 -12.15 12.53 3.61
CA ASN A 79 -13.39 13.31 3.68
C ASN A 79 -13.29 14.37 4.79
N ASN A 80 -12.46 15.39 4.58
CA ASN A 80 -12.64 16.66 5.28
C ASN A 80 -13.75 17.41 4.56
N ASP A 81 -15.00 17.00 4.79
CA ASP A 81 -16.24 17.62 4.29
C ASP A 81 -16.51 19.01 4.93
N GLN A 82 -15.46 19.80 5.20
CA GLN A 82 -15.63 21.18 5.61
C GLN A 82 -15.61 22.07 4.36
N PRO A 83 -16.65 22.91 4.16
CA PRO A 83 -16.60 23.92 3.12
C PRO A 83 -15.39 24.81 3.39
N ILE A 84 -14.59 25.04 2.35
CA ILE A 84 -13.59 26.10 2.35
C ILE A 84 -14.39 27.40 2.53
N VAL A 85 -14.28 28.00 3.72
CA VAL A 85 -14.87 29.32 4.05
C VAL A 85 -14.05 30.40 3.37
#